data_AF-A0A086KR96-F1
#
_entry.id   AF-A0A086KR96-F1
#
_cell.length_a   1.000
_cell.length_b   1.000
_cell.length_c   1.000
_cell.angle_alpha   90.00
_cell.angle_beta   90.00
_cell.angle_gamma   90.00
#
_symmetry.space_group_name_H-M   'P 1'
#
loop_
_entity.id
_entity.type
_entity.pdbx_description
1 polymer ?
#
loop_
_entity_poly.entity_id
_entity_poly.type
_entity_poly.pdbx_seq_one_letter_code
_entity_poly.pdbx_strand_id
1 'polypeptide(L)'
;MGGGGGGALNKLFPGYKDKIWMKVPVQWRQQMIQHWNKSYEKQVYSESVALNRTFQARNQLVLDRLKPSGAYRLPAVDYKRQLSRGTLVEGADFYLPTAQEQQRLARHFEPYSEQEQEERRKFRFQSISVYLAVALGASFVHDYFYQRRPVAWCLEKEPPHPPSYPFWFKSLFHSHDIPSVRRGYEVYRK
;
A
#
# COMPACT_ATOMS: atom_id res chain seq x y z
N MET A 1 33.26 9.37 5.33
CA MET A 1 34.40 10.31 5.45
C MET A 1 34.59 10.69 6.91
N GLY A 2 35.39 9.93 7.66
CA GLY A 2 35.73 10.26 9.05
C GLY A 2 37.00 11.10 9.08
N GLY A 3 36.86 12.43 9.07
CA GLY A 3 37.99 13.37 9.17
C GLY A 3 38.16 13.88 10.60
N GLY A 4 38.80 13.09 11.46
CA GLY A 4 39.01 13.37 12.89
C GLY A 4 39.86 14.60 13.24
N GLY A 5 40.37 15.36 12.27
CA GLY A 5 41.14 16.60 12.52
C GLY A 5 40.33 17.90 12.39
N GLY A 6 39.18 17.86 11.71
CA GLY A 6 38.45 19.08 11.33
C GLY A 6 37.64 19.73 12.46
N GLY A 7 37.34 18.99 13.53
CA GLY A 7 36.55 19.46 14.67
C GLY A 7 37.35 20.26 15.70
N ALA A 8 38.61 19.88 15.96
CA ALA A 8 39.48 20.57 16.90
C ALA A 8 39.86 21.98 16.43
N LEU A 9 40.26 22.12 15.15
CA LEU A 9 40.54 23.41 14.53
C LEU A 9 39.31 24.32 14.45
N ASN A 10 38.09 23.77 14.36
CA ASN A 10 36.87 24.58 14.33
C ASN A 10 36.49 25.12 15.70
N LYS A 11 36.92 24.44 16.77
CA LYS A 11 36.81 24.93 18.16
C LYS A 11 37.85 26.03 18.43
N LEU A 12 39.05 25.92 17.86
CA LEU A 12 40.11 26.93 17.99
C LEU A 12 39.88 28.17 17.13
N PHE A 13 39.35 28.01 15.92
CA PHE A 13 39.03 29.11 15.00
C PHE A 13 37.60 28.97 14.48
N PRO A 14 36.59 29.49 15.20
CA PRO A 14 35.20 29.37 14.79
C PRO A 14 34.97 29.89 13.37
N GLY A 15 34.36 29.05 12.52
CA GLY A 15 34.01 29.42 11.14
C GLY A 15 35.20 29.52 10.18
N TYR A 16 36.39 29.03 10.53
CA TYR A 16 37.55 29.08 9.61
C TYR A 16 37.29 28.35 8.29
N LYS A 17 36.50 27.27 8.32
CA LYS A 17 36.12 26.51 7.13
C LYS A 17 35.28 27.36 6.18
N ASP A 18 34.32 28.11 6.71
CA ASP A 18 33.48 29.00 5.91
C ASP A 18 34.31 30.15 5.31
N LYS A 19 35.27 30.68 6.09
CA LYS A 19 36.21 31.71 5.60
C LYS A 19 37.08 31.19 4.46
N ILE A 20 37.59 29.96 4.56
CA ILE A 20 38.35 29.32 3.47
C ILE A 20 37.44 29.07 2.27
N TRP A 21 36.24 28.53 2.51
CA TRP A 21 35.26 28.24 1.47
C TRP A 21 34.86 29.47 0.67
N MET A 22 34.67 30.61 1.33
CA MET A 22 34.33 31.88 0.67
C MET A 22 35.47 32.42 -0.21
N LYS A 23 36.72 32.08 0.09
CA LYS A 23 37.89 32.43 -0.74
C LYS A 23 38.04 31.55 -1.98
N VAL A 24 37.36 30.40 -2.02
CA VAL A 24 37.43 29.51 -3.19
C VAL A 24 36.63 30.11 -4.35
N PRO A 25 37.20 30.13 -5.58
CA PRO A 25 36.47 30.55 -6.78
C PRO A 25 35.13 29.83 -6.95
N VAL A 26 34.11 30.54 -7.42
CA VAL A 26 32.73 30.01 -7.54
C VAL A 26 32.68 28.74 -8.39
N GLN A 27 33.44 28.69 -9.49
CA GLN A 27 33.51 27.53 -10.39
C GLN A 27 34.01 26.27 -9.66
N TRP A 28 35.03 26.43 -8.82
CA TRP A 28 35.61 25.33 -8.06
C TRP A 28 34.66 24.85 -6.96
N ARG A 29 33.95 25.78 -6.31
CA ARG A 29 32.88 25.43 -5.36
C ARG A 29 31.78 24.61 -6.02
N GLN A 30 31.32 25.02 -7.21
CA GLN A 30 30.30 24.28 -7.97
C GLN A 30 30.78 22.86 -8.33
N GLN A 31 32.01 22.72 -8.82
CA GLN A 31 32.58 21.41 -9.14
C GLN A 31 32.71 20.51 -7.91
N MET A 32 33.17 21.06 -6.78
CA MET A 32 33.27 20.31 -5.52
C MET A 32 31.90 19.88 -5.00
N ILE A 33 30.91 20.77 -5.02
CA ILE A 33 29.53 20.44 -4.62
C ILE A 33 28.98 19.33 -5.50
N GLN A 34 29.12 19.43 -6.83
CA GLN A 34 28.65 18.41 -7.76
C GLN A 34 29.35 17.07 -7.51
N HIS A 35 30.67 17.08 -7.28
CA HIS A 35 31.41 15.87 -6.96
C HIS A 35 30.95 15.23 -5.64
N TRP A 36 30.77 16.03 -4.59
CA TRP A 36 30.28 15.54 -3.29
C TRP A 36 28.86 14.98 -3.38
N ASN A 37 27.95 15.67 -4.08
CA ASN A 37 26.59 15.19 -4.30
C ASN A 37 26.59 13.86 -5.05
N LYS A 38 27.36 13.77 -6.15
CA LYS A 38 27.47 12.51 -6.93
C LYS A 38 28.05 11.36 -6.11
N SER A 39 29.03 11.64 -5.24
CA SER A 39 29.61 10.65 -4.35
C SER A 39 28.61 10.18 -3.29
N TYR A 40 27.86 11.11 -2.70
CA TYR A 40 26.80 10.82 -1.74
C TYR A 40 25.67 10.00 -2.38
N GLU A 41 25.15 10.43 -3.52
CA GLU A 41 24.12 9.71 -4.28
C GLU A 41 24.56 8.28 -4.61
N LYS A 42 25.82 8.10 -5.02
CA LYS A 42 26.39 6.77 -5.28
C LYS A 42 26.42 5.90 -4.02
N GLN A 43 26.79 6.46 -2.87
CA GLN A 43 26.79 5.73 -1.59
C GLN A 43 25.37 5.33 -1.20
N VAL A 44 24.44 6.28 -1.21
CA VAL A 44 23.02 6.02 -0.92
C VAL A 44 22.46 4.95 -1.86
N TYR A 45 22.75 5.01 -3.16
CA TYR A 45 22.31 3.99 -4.11
C TYR A 45 22.88 2.61 -3.78
N SER A 46 24.17 2.53 -3.42
CA SER A 46 24.80 1.25 -3.09
C SER A 46 24.20 0.61 -1.83
N GLU A 47 23.87 1.41 -0.81
CA GLU A 47 23.28 0.93 0.44
C GLU A 47 21.78 0.63 0.29
N SER A 48 21.03 1.52 -0.37
CA SER A 48 19.57 1.40 -0.45
C SER A 48 19.07 0.51 -1.59
N VAL A 49 19.81 0.39 -2.69
CA VAL A 49 19.36 -0.36 -3.87
C VAL A 49 20.17 -1.63 -4.04
N ALA A 50 21.51 -1.51 -4.14
CA ALA A 50 22.34 -2.68 -4.43
C ALA A 50 22.33 -3.68 -3.28
N LEU A 51 22.56 -3.21 -2.05
CA LEU A 51 22.55 -4.05 -0.86
C LEU A 51 21.15 -4.63 -0.59
N ASN A 52 20.08 -3.85 -0.70
CA ASN A 52 18.71 -4.39 -0.58
C ASN A 52 18.40 -5.49 -1.62
N ARG A 53 18.84 -5.34 -2.87
CA ARG A 53 18.71 -6.41 -3.88
C ARG A 53 19.45 -7.67 -3.47
N THR A 54 20.67 -7.56 -2.93
CA THR A 54 21.41 -8.72 -2.43
C THR A 54 20.71 -9.41 -1.25
N PHE A 55 20.12 -8.64 -0.33
CA PHE A 55 19.33 -9.18 0.77
C PHE A 55 18.05 -9.86 0.28
N GLN A 56 17.34 -9.28 -0.69
CA GLN A 56 16.17 -9.90 -1.31
C GLN A 56 16.53 -11.23 -1.97
N ALA A 57 17.62 -11.26 -2.76
CA ALA A 57 18.10 -12.50 -3.39
C ALA A 57 18.48 -13.56 -2.35
N ARG A 58 19.18 -13.16 -1.28
CA ARG A 58 19.54 -14.08 -0.17
C ARG A 58 18.31 -14.60 0.57
N ASN A 59 17.32 -13.74 0.82
CA ASN A 59 16.06 -14.12 1.44
C ASN A 59 15.28 -15.11 0.56
N GLN A 60 15.23 -14.89 -0.75
CA GLN A 60 14.59 -15.82 -1.69
C GLN A 60 15.27 -17.19 -1.73
N LEU A 61 16.61 -17.23 -1.64
CA LEU A 61 17.34 -18.49 -1.70
C LEU A 61 17.28 -19.28 -0.38
N VAL A 62 17.27 -18.58 0.77
CA VAL A 62 17.36 -19.21 2.09
C VAL A 62 16.00 -19.21 2.81
N LEU A 63 15.39 -18.05 3.02
CA LEU A 63 14.20 -17.89 3.85
C LEU A 63 12.93 -18.35 3.15
N ASP A 64 12.79 -18.10 1.84
CA ASP A 64 11.58 -18.51 1.11
C ASP A 64 11.44 -20.04 1.03
N ARG A 65 12.55 -20.80 1.09
CA ARG A 65 12.51 -22.26 1.20
C ARG A 65 12.02 -22.74 2.56
N LEU A 66 12.22 -21.94 3.61
CA LEU A 66 11.75 -22.21 4.96
C LEU A 66 10.33 -21.68 5.20
N LYS A 67 9.77 -20.97 4.23
CA LYS A 67 8.42 -20.42 4.32
C LYS A 67 7.41 -21.58 4.31
N PRO A 68 6.47 -21.63 5.26
CA PRO A 68 5.45 -22.67 5.28
C PRO A 68 4.62 -22.63 3.99
N SER A 69 4.27 -23.80 3.46
CA SER A 69 3.58 -23.91 2.18
C SER A 69 2.22 -23.19 2.22
N GLY A 70 1.88 -22.49 1.12
CA GLY A 70 0.64 -21.72 1.03
C GLY A 70 -0.63 -22.57 1.18
N ALA A 71 -0.54 -23.87 0.90
CA ALA A 71 -1.65 -24.82 1.00
C ALA A 71 -2.17 -24.99 2.45
N TYR A 72 -1.32 -24.80 3.45
CA TYR A 72 -1.71 -24.90 4.88
C TYR A 72 -1.82 -23.52 5.54
N ARG A 73 -1.82 -22.45 4.75
CA ARG A 73 -1.91 -21.08 5.26
C ARG A 73 -3.38 -20.76 5.56
N LEU A 74 -3.71 -20.63 6.84
CA LEU A 74 -4.92 -19.88 7.20
C LEU A 74 -4.69 -18.41 6.86
N PRO A 75 -5.49 -17.79 5.97
CA PRO A 75 -5.37 -16.37 5.63
C PRO A 75 -5.81 -15.46 6.79
N ALA A 76 -6.46 -16.02 7.81
CA ALA A 76 -6.83 -15.30 9.02
C ALA A 76 -5.56 -14.88 9.79
N VAL A 77 -5.36 -13.56 9.88
CA VAL A 77 -4.42 -12.96 10.81
C VAL A 77 -5.03 -13.05 12.20
N ASP A 78 -4.66 -14.09 12.93
CA ASP A 78 -5.06 -14.28 14.33
C ASP A 78 -3.93 -13.78 15.24
N TYR A 79 -4.21 -12.72 16.00
CA TYR A 79 -3.25 -12.10 16.91
C TYR A 79 -2.69 -13.10 17.94
N LYS A 80 -3.50 -14.08 18.39
CA LYS A 80 -3.07 -15.12 19.36
C LYS A 80 -2.03 -16.06 18.74
N ARG A 81 -2.17 -16.35 17.44
CA ARG A 81 -1.22 -17.19 16.69
C ARG A 81 0.06 -16.45 16.35
N GLN A 82 -0.01 -15.14 16.12
CA GLN A 82 1.17 -14.32 15.89
C GLN A 82 2.01 -14.18 17.18
N LEU A 83 1.35 -14.03 18.33
CA LEU A 83 1.99 -13.98 19.65
C LEU A 83 2.72 -15.30 19.96
N SER A 84 2.03 -16.45 19.84
CA SER A 84 2.61 -17.77 20.12
C SER A 84 3.77 -18.16 19.19
N ARG A 85 3.83 -17.59 17.99
CA ARG A 85 4.94 -17.78 17.03
C ARG A 85 6.09 -16.80 17.23
N GLY A 86 5.94 -15.80 18.11
CA GLY A 86 6.92 -14.72 18.28
C GLY A 86 7.06 -13.82 17.05
N THR A 87 6.10 -13.85 16.12
CA THR A 87 6.11 -13.04 14.89
C THR A 87 5.24 -11.79 15.00
N LEU A 88 4.60 -11.57 16.15
CA LEU A 88 3.83 -10.37 16.42
C LEU A 88 4.80 -9.20 16.56
N VAL A 89 4.79 -8.30 15.58
CA VAL A 89 5.45 -7.01 15.68
C VAL A 89 4.35 -6.01 16.02
N GLU A 90 4.21 -5.70 17.32
CA GLU A 90 3.35 -4.62 17.75
C GLU A 90 4.02 -3.30 17.30
N GLY A 91 3.41 -2.65 16.31
CA GLY A 91 3.93 -1.41 15.77
C GLY A 91 3.83 -0.31 16.82
N ALA A 92 4.99 0.19 17.25
CA ALA A 92 5.22 1.26 18.23
C ALA A 92 4.48 1.06 19.55
N ASP A 93 5.24 0.91 20.64
CA ASP A 93 4.75 1.10 21.99
C ASP A 93 4.08 2.48 22.05
N PHE A 94 2.77 2.52 21.84
CA PHE A 94 2.00 3.72 22.07
C PHE A 94 2.31 4.11 23.50
N TYR A 95 2.70 5.38 23.69
CA TYR A 95 2.99 5.96 24.99
C TYR A 95 1.73 5.79 25.85
N LEU A 96 1.62 4.68 26.57
CA LEU A 96 0.60 4.45 27.57
C LEU A 96 1.05 5.26 28.78
N PRO A 97 0.43 6.42 29.05
CA PRO A 97 0.96 7.40 29.98
C PRO A 97 0.98 6.90 31.42
N THR A 98 0.22 5.85 31.75
CA THR A 98 0.13 5.32 33.11
C THR A 98 0.75 3.92 33.23
N ALA A 99 1.41 3.68 34.37
CA ALA A 99 1.98 2.36 34.69
C ALA A 99 0.90 1.26 34.76
N GLN A 100 -0.34 1.61 35.09
CA GLN A 100 -1.47 0.67 35.11
C GLN A 100 -1.82 0.19 33.69
N GLU A 101 -1.85 1.07 32.71
CA GLU A 101 -2.11 0.71 31.31
C GLU A 101 -0.98 -0.17 30.74
N GLN A 102 0.27 0.10 31.12
CA GLN A 102 1.42 -0.72 30.73
C GLN A 102 1.35 -2.13 31.36
N GLN A 103 0.97 -2.23 32.64
CA GLN A 103 0.74 -3.52 33.31
C GLN A 103 -0.43 -4.30 32.69
N ARG A 104 -1.45 -3.59 32.18
CA ARG A 104 -2.58 -4.22 31.50
C ARG A 104 -2.14 -4.93 30.23
N LEU A 105 -1.19 -4.37 29.48
CA LEU A 105 -0.63 -4.99 28.27
C LEU A 105 0.02 -6.35 28.58
N ALA A 106 0.75 -6.41 29.70
CA ALA A 106 1.39 -7.64 30.17
C ALA A 106 0.38 -8.73 30.59
N ARG A 107 -0.81 -8.35 31.05
CA ARG A 107 -1.86 -9.26 31.54
C ARG A 107 -3.09 -9.35 30.62
N HIS A 108 -2.93 -9.13 29.32
CA HIS A 108 -4.04 -8.95 28.36
C HIS A 108 -5.10 -10.08 28.35
N PHE A 109 -4.71 -11.34 28.63
CA PHE A 109 -5.64 -12.48 28.65
C PHE A 109 -6.47 -12.62 29.93
N GLU A 110 -6.10 -11.93 31.00
CA GLU A 110 -6.82 -12.00 32.27
C GLU A 110 -8.13 -11.21 32.19
N PRO A 111 -9.22 -11.72 32.82
CA PRO A 111 -10.45 -10.96 32.95
C PRO A 111 -10.20 -9.67 33.73
N TYR A 112 -10.90 -8.59 33.34
CA TYR A 112 -10.81 -7.30 34.03
C TYR A 112 -11.28 -7.43 35.47
N SER A 113 -10.56 -6.78 36.39
CA SER A 113 -10.97 -6.69 37.78
C SER A 113 -12.26 -5.87 37.91
N GLU A 114 -12.97 -6.01 39.03
CA GLU A 114 -14.22 -5.28 39.27
C GLU A 114 -14.00 -3.76 39.23
N GLN A 115 -12.88 -3.28 39.79
CA GLN A 115 -12.50 -1.87 39.79
C GLN A 115 -12.24 -1.34 38.37
N GLU A 116 -11.49 -2.11 37.56
CA GLU A 116 -11.27 -1.76 36.15
C GLU A 116 -12.57 -1.77 35.34
N GLN A 117 -13.50 -2.67 35.65
CA GLN A 117 -14.80 -2.69 34.99
C GLN A 117 -15.63 -1.45 35.33
N GLU A 118 -15.63 -0.99 36.59
CA GLU A 118 -16.33 0.22 36.99
C GLU A 118 -15.76 1.47 36.32
N GLU A 119 -14.43 1.58 36.22
CA GLU A 119 -13.78 2.65 35.47
C GLU A 119 -14.14 2.61 33.99
N ARG A 120 -14.16 1.42 33.39
CA ARG A 120 -14.53 1.25 31.99
C ARG A 120 -15.98 1.63 31.74
N ARG A 121 -16.90 1.30 32.64
CA ARG A 121 -18.32 1.69 32.54
C ARG A 121 -18.53 3.21 32.47
N LYS A 122 -17.59 4.03 32.94
CA LYS A 122 -17.65 5.50 32.83
C LYS A 122 -17.48 5.96 31.37
N PHE A 123 -16.79 5.19 30.54
CA PHE A 123 -16.61 5.51 29.13
C PHE A 123 -17.78 5.00 28.30
N ARG A 124 -18.28 5.84 27.38
CA ARG A 124 -19.31 5.43 26.42
C ARG A 124 -18.71 4.47 25.40
N PHE A 125 -18.95 3.19 25.55
CA PHE A 125 -18.71 2.23 24.48
C PHE A 125 -19.86 2.25 23.47
N GLN A 126 -19.54 2.20 22.18
CA GLN A 126 -20.54 1.88 21.17
C GLN A 126 -20.97 0.44 21.40
N SER A 127 -22.20 0.24 21.87
CA SER A 127 -22.73 -1.10 22.04
C SER A 127 -22.93 -1.74 20.67
N ILE A 128 -22.47 -2.98 20.53
CA ILE A 128 -22.61 -3.75 19.29
C ILE A 128 -24.08 -3.83 18.88
N SER A 129 -24.99 -3.92 19.85
CA SER A 129 -26.44 -3.89 19.62
C SER A 129 -26.91 -2.59 18.98
N VAL A 130 -26.44 -1.42 19.45
CA VAL A 130 -26.79 -0.13 18.84
C VAL A 130 -26.19 0.00 17.46
N TYR A 131 -24.94 -0.43 17.25
CA TYR A 131 -24.32 -0.43 15.93
C TYR A 131 -25.10 -1.30 14.93
N LEU A 132 -25.46 -2.53 15.33
CA LEU A 132 -26.27 -3.44 14.50
C LEU A 132 -27.66 -2.85 14.22
N ALA A 133 -28.31 -2.26 15.22
CA ALA A 133 -29.61 -1.62 15.04
C ALA A 133 -29.54 -0.44 14.05
N VAL A 134 -28.49 0.38 14.14
CA VAL A 134 -28.25 1.49 13.21
C VAL A 134 -27.93 0.98 11.80
N ALA A 135 -27.08 -0.05 11.66
CA ALA A 135 -26.72 -0.62 10.37
C ALA A 135 -27.93 -1.26 9.68
N LEU A 136 -28.76 -2.01 10.42
CA LEU A 136 -29.99 -2.60 9.90
C LEU A 136 -31.02 -1.52 9.54
N GLY A 137 -31.19 -0.51 10.39
CA GLY A 137 -32.07 0.63 10.11
C GLY A 137 -31.64 1.42 8.87
N ALA A 138 -30.35 1.71 8.73
CA ALA A 138 -29.79 2.38 7.56
C ALA A 138 -29.95 1.55 6.29
N SER A 139 -29.74 0.23 6.37
CA SER A 139 -29.94 -0.69 5.24
C SER A 139 -31.41 -0.75 4.81
N PHE A 140 -32.34 -0.79 5.78
CA PHE A 140 -33.77 -0.77 5.51
C PHE A 140 -34.22 0.55 4.85
N VAL A 141 -33.75 1.69 5.36
CA VAL A 141 -34.01 3.01 4.77
C VAL A 141 -33.40 3.10 3.36
N HIS A 142 -32.18 2.58 3.17
CA HIS A 142 -31.52 2.54 1.87
C HIS A 142 -32.33 1.73 0.84
N ASP A 143 -32.75 0.52 1.20
CA ASP A 143 -33.57 -0.33 0.33
C ASP A 143 -34.93 0.32 0.02
N TYR A 144 -35.64 0.76 1.06
CA TYR A 144 -36.99 1.31 0.94
C TYR A 144 -37.05 2.60 0.13
N PHE A 145 -36.10 3.52 0.31
CA PHE A 145 -36.14 4.84 -0.33
C PHE A 145 -35.29 4.96 -1.59
N TYR A 146 -34.16 4.26 -1.69
CA TYR A 146 -33.17 4.46 -2.76
C TYR A 146 -33.13 3.32 -3.79
N GLN A 147 -33.32 2.06 -3.39
CA GLN A 147 -33.31 0.93 -4.34
C GLN A 147 -34.67 0.64 -4.99
N ARG A 148 -35.80 0.99 -4.32
CA ARG A 148 -37.15 0.85 -4.92
C ARG A 148 -37.45 1.82 -6.05
N ARG A 149 -36.64 2.88 -6.22
CA ARG A 149 -36.69 3.67 -7.45
C ARG A 149 -35.81 2.97 -8.47
N PRO A 150 -36.26 2.72 -9.70
CA PRO A 150 -35.39 2.19 -10.74
C PRO A 150 -34.32 3.24 -11.04
N VAL A 151 -33.19 3.13 -10.33
CA VAL A 151 -31.96 3.80 -10.73
C VAL A 151 -31.63 3.15 -12.06
N ALA A 152 -31.70 3.91 -13.15
CA ALA A 152 -31.13 3.47 -14.41
C ALA A 152 -29.62 3.37 -14.20
N TRP A 153 -29.15 2.18 -13.81
CA TRP A 153 -27.73 1.90 -13.78
C TRP A 153 -27.29 1.85 -15.24
N CYS A 154 -26.63 2.91 -15.71
CA CYS A 154 -25.85 2.88 -16.94
C CYS A 154 -24.63 1.95 -16.73
N LEU A 155 -24.90 0.66 -16.60
CA LEU A 155 -23.94 -0.42 -16.42
C LEU A 155 -23.66 -1.10 -17.77
N GLU A 156 -23.55 -0.33 -18.86
CA GLU A 156 -23.08 -0.88 -20.13
C GLU A 156 -21.55 -0.94 -20.10
N LYS A 157 -21.03 -1.96 -19.40
CA LYS A 157 -19.61 -2.36 -19.48
C LYS A 157 -19.36 -3.21 -20.74
N GLU A 158 -20.42 -3.72 -21.36
CA GLU A 158 -20.37 -4.50 -22.58
C GLU A 158 -20.75 -3.61 -23.77
N PRO A 159 -19.92 -3.56 -24.84
CA PRO A 159 -20.30 -2.81 -26.03
C PRO A 159 -21.61 -3.37 -26.60
N PRO A 160 -22.47 -2.51 -27.18
CA PRO A 160 -23.76 -2.95 -27.68
C PRO A 160 -23.57 -4.09 -28.68
N HIS A 161 -24.27 -5.20 -28.46
CA HIS A 161 -24.24 -6.31 -29.40
C HIS A 161 -24.75 -5.83 -30.76
N PRO A 162 -24.03 -6.10 -31.86
CA PRO A 162 -24.51 -5.71 -33.18
C PRO A 162 -25.84 -6.43 -33.45
N PRO A 163 -26.86 -5.73 -33.97
CA PRO A 163 -28.13 -6.36 -34.27
C PRO A 163 -27.96 -7.43 -35.36
N SER A 164 -28.75 -8.50 -35.27
CA SER A 164 -28.72 -9.57 -36.25
C SER A 164 -29.36 -9.12 -37.56
N TYR A 165 -28.57 -8.57 -38.47
CA TYR A 165 -29.03 -8.26 -39.82
C TYR A 165 -29.24 -9.56 -40.62
N PRO A 166 -30.42 -9.80 -41.21
CA PRO A 166 -30.69 -10.99 -41.99
C PRO A 166 -30.11 -10.86 -43.40
N PHE A 167 -28.78 -10.88 -43.51
CA PHE A 167 -28.13 -10.94 -44.82
C PHE A 167 -28.51 -12.23 -45.54
N TRP A 168 -28.83 -12.11 -46.82
CA TRP A 168 -29.37 -13.17 -47.68
C TRP A 168 -28.45 -14.39 -47.87
N PHE A 169 -27.19 -14.31 -47.44
CA PHE A 169 -26.15 -15.35 -47.64
C PHE A 169 -25.76 -16.10 -46.35
N LYS A 170 -26.52 -16.00 -45.26
CA LYS A 170 -26.19 -16.64 -43.96
C LYS A 170 -26.52 -18.15 -43.87
N SER A 171 -27.23 -18.72 -44.85
CA SER A 171 -27.61 -20.13 -44.85
C SER A 171 -26.61 -20.98 -45.64
N LEU A 172 -26.36 -22.22 -45.17
CA LEU A 172 -25.42 -23.19 -45.78
C LEU A 172 -25.70 -23.50 -47.26
N PHE A 173 -26.91 -23.22 -47.73
CA PHE A 173 -27.34 -23.47 -49.12
C PHE A 173 -27.45 -22.21 -49.98
N HIS A 174 -27.02 -21.05 -49.47
CA HIS A 174 -27.07 -19.79 -50.22
C HIS A 174 -25.66 -19.35 -50.60
N SER A 175 -25.44 -19.09 -51.90
CA SER A 175 -24.21 -18.48 -52.39
C SER A 175 -24.16 -16.99 -52.07
N HIS A 176 -22.97 -16.40 -52.06
CA HIS A 176 -22.82 -14.96 -51.95
C HIS A 176 -23.52 -14.23 -53.11
N ASP A 177 -24.14 -13.08 -52.81
CA ASP A 177 -24.69 -12.18 -53.82
C ASP A 177 -23.54 -11.47 -54.56
N ILE A 178 -23.11 -12.05 -55.69
CA ILE A 178 -21.95 -11.61 -56.47
C ILE A 178 -22.02 -10.11 -56.83
N PRO A 179 -23.17 -9.54 -57.27
CA PRO A 179 -23.34 -8.10 -57.43
C PRO A 179 -23.01 -7.27 -56.18
N SER A 180 -23.44 -7.71 -54.98
CA SER A 180 -23.12 -7.02 -53.73
C SER A 180 -21.64 -7.09 -53.39
N VAL A 181 -20.99 -8.26 -53.61
CA VAL A 181 -19.54 -8.43 -53.44
C VAL A 181 -18.76 -7.50 -54.36
N ARG A 182 -19.17 -7.36 -55.63
CA ARG A 182 -18.55 -6.43 -56.60
C ARG A 182 -18.66 -4.98 -56.14
N ARG A 183 -19.85 -4.54 -55.71
CA ARG A 183 -20.04 -3.19 -55.16
C ARG A 183 -19.20 -2.96 -53.90
N GLY A 184 -19.16 -3.95 -53.00
CA GLY A 184 -18.31 -3.91 -51.81
C GLY A 184 -16.82 -3.77 -52.14
N TYR A 185 -16.33 -4.50 -53.16
CA TYR A 185 -14.96 -4.35 -53.65
C TYR A 185 -14.70 -2.96 -54.23
N GLU A 186 -15.63 -2.41 -55.00
CA GLU A 186 -15.52 -1.05 -55.53
C GLU A 186 -15.47 0.01 -54.43
N VAL A 187 -16.21 -0.17 -53.33
CA VAL A 187 -16.17 0.70 -52.14
C VAL A 187 -14.86 0.53 -51.37
N TYR A 188 -14.37 -0.71 -51.18
CA TYR A 188 -13.10 -0.96 -50.50
C TYR A 188 -11.89 -0.38 -51.25
N ARG A 189 -11.95 -0.43 -52.59
CA ARG A 189 -10.86 0.03 -53.47
C ARG A 189 -10.79 1.57 -53.56
N LYS A 190 -11.92 2.26 -53.40
CA LYS A 190 -12.00 3.73 -53.46
C LYS A 190 -11.68 4.33 -52.10
#